data_AF-A0A0F9EJI5-F1
#
_entry.id   AF-A0A0F9EJI5-F1
#
_cell.length_a   1.000
_cell.length_b   1.000
_cell.length_c   1.000
_cell.angle_alpha   90.00
_cell.angle_beta   90.00
_cell.angle_gamma   90.00
#
_symmetry.space_group_name_H-M   'P 1'
#
loop_
_entity.id
_entity.type
_entity.pdbx_description
1 polymer ?
#
loop_
_entity_poly.entity_id
_entity_poly.type
_entity_poly.pdbx_seq_one_letter_code
_entity_poly.pdbx_strand_id
1 'polypeptide(L)'
;MQETICAKVSERLLTKASRLFTGTLEGRIIEILQNSRRAGATHVNIVNKDGFITVCDNGSGIDDFSKLLNLGDSDWDDSMEQSEDPAGVGVFCLAPRELTILSGSRKVCITESAWTGQPTEVVQNGDFVKGTILIFKDDLWKFDTVEKLAVFSGLIVTV
;
A
#
# COMPACT_ATOMS: atom_id res chain seq x y z
N MET A 1 -14.02 -15.23 13.68
CA MET A 1 -13.01 -16.09 13.04
C MET A 1 -11.73 -15.30 12.93
N GLN A 2 -10.60 -15.92 13.22
CA GLN A 2 -9.26 -15.34 13.07
C GLN A 2 -8.84 -15.60 11.62
N GLU A 3 -8.61 -14.54 10.85
CA GLU A 3 -8.19 -14.63 9.45
C GLU A 3 -6.66 -14.61 9.41
N THR A 4 -6.07 -15.52 8.65
CA THR A 4 -4.62 -15.58 8.45
C THR A 4 -4.32 -15.49 6.97
N ILE A 5 -3.38 -14.62 6.60
CA ILE A 5 -2.98 -14.36 5.22
C ILE A 5 -1.49 -14.67 5.05
N CYS A 6 -1.07 -15.04 3.85
CA CYS A 6 0.34 -15.33 3.54
C CYS A 6 0.73 -14.74 2.19
N ALA A 7 2.02 -14.43 2.03
CA ALA A 7 2.56 -13.96 0.76
C ALA A 7 2.42 -15.01 -0.34
N LYS A 8 1.90 -14.58 -1.48
CA LYS A 8 1.75 -15.37 -2.71
C LYS A 8 2.32 -14.59 -3.88
N VAL A 9 2.74 -15.31 -4.92
CA VAL A 9 3.26 -14.73 -6.16
C VAL A 9 2.38 -15.21 -7.32
N SER A 10 1.92 -14.26 -8.12
CA SER A 10 1.20 -14.53 -9.37
C SER A 10 2.18 -14.86 -10.49
N GLU A 11 1.80 -15.80 -11.37
CA GLU A 11 2.56 -16.11 -12.58
C GLU A 11 2.67 -14.90 -13.53
N ARG A 12 1.73 -13.95 -13.42
CA ARG A 12 1.74 -12.69 -14.19
C ARG A 12 2.91 -11.78 -13.83
N LEU A 13 3.56 -11.98 -12.69
CA LEU A 13 4.65 -11.13 -12.21
C LEU A 13 5.79 -10.99 -13.24
N LEU A 14 6.07 -12.04 -14.00
CA LEU A 14 7.14 -12.05 -15.01
C LEU A 14 6.91 -11.03 -16.14
N THR A 15 5.65 -10.70 -16.45
CA THR A 15 5.34 -9.73 -17.52
C THR A 15 5.69 -8.29 -17.11
N LYS A 16 5.84 -8.02 -15.81
CA LYS A 16 6.16 -6.71 -15.23
C LYS A 16 7.53 -6.66 -14.57
N ALA A 17 8.37 -7.69 -14.73
CA ALA A 17 9.65 -7.83 -14.02
C ALA A 17 10.57 -6.61 -14.16
N SER A 18 10.55 -5.91 -15.30
CA SER A 18 11.35 -4.69 -15.53
C SER A 18 10.98 -3.52 -14.61
N ARG A 19 9.81 -3.55 -13.95
CA ARG A 19 9.25 -2.46 -13.14
C ARG A 19 9.28 -2.74 -11.63
N LEU A 20 9.45 -3.99 -11.23
CA LEU A 20 9.38 -4.42 -9.82
C LEU A 20 10.53 -3.89 -8.95
N PHE A 21 11.63 -3.47 -9.57
CA PHE A 21 12.91 -3.28 -8.87
C PHE A 21 13.24 -1.84 -8.51
N THR A 22 12.29 -0.91 -8.53
CA THR A 22 12.67 0.49 -8.33
C THR A 22 12.96 0.83 -6.89
N GLY A 23 12.36 0.19 -5.86
CA GLY A 23 12.71 0.31 -4.43
C GLY A 23 12.91 1.74 -3.87
N THR A 24 12.63 2.76 -4.68
CA THR A 24 13.00 4.15 -4.47
C THR A 24 11.94 4.78 -3.59
N LEU A 25 12.31 5.88 -2.94
CA LEU A 25 11.34 6.71 -2.24
C LEU A 25 10.19 7.11 -3.18
N GLU A 26 10.51 7.54 -4.40
CA GLU A 26 9.53 7.95 -5.40
C GLU A 26 8.59 6.80 -5.80
N GLY A 27 9.15 5.60 -6.04
CA GLY A 27 8.35 4.42 -6.34
C GLY A 27 7.38 4.05 -5.22
N ARG A 28 7.82 4.13 -3.95
CA ARG A 28 6.94 3.90 -2.78
C ARG A 28 5.80 4.91 -2.71
N ILE A 29 6.11 6.20 -2.87
CA ILE A 29 5.11 7.27 -2.84
C ILE A 29 4.10 7.06 -3.96
N ILE A 30 4.57 6.85 -5.20
CA ILE A 30 3.72 6.63 -6.37
C ILE A 30 2.77 5.46 -6.11
N GLU A 31 3.29 4.30 -5.72
CA GLU A 31 2.47 3.09 -5.54
C GLU A 31 1.41 3.28 -4.44
N ILE A 32 1.75 3.93 -3.33
CA ILE A 32 0.79 4.22 -2.26
C ILE A 32 -0.31 5.19 -2.75
N LEU A 33 0.05 6.26 -3.45
CA LEU A 33 -0.94 7.20 -3.99
C LEU A 33 -1.84 6.54 -5.04
N GLN A 34 -1.29 5.66 -5.87
CA GLN A 34 -2.07 4.87 -6.82
C GLN A 34 -3.08 3.97 -6.09
N ASN A 35 -2.66 3.25 -5.04
CA ASN A 35 -3.55 2.41 -4.25
C ASN A 35 -4.69 3.21 -3.60
N SER A 36 -4.38 4.38 -3.03
CA SER A 36 -5.41 5.26 -2.45
C SER A 36 -6.42 5.74 -3.51
N ARG A 37 -5.95 6.11 -4.71
CA ARG A 37 -6.84 6.50 -5.81
C ARG A 37 -7.72 5.35 -6.30
N ARG A 38 -7.20 4.13 -6.42
CA ARG A 38 -8.00 2.93 -6.78
C ARG A 38 -9.10 2.65 -5.78
N ALA A 39 -8.86 2.93 -4.50
CA ALA A 39 -9.87 2.89 -3.45
C ALA A 39 -10.86 4.08 -3.52
N GLY A 40 -10.78 4.94 -4.54
CA GLY A 40 -11.64 6.12 -4.69
C GLY A 40 -11.35 7.22 -3.68
N ALA A 41 -10.16 7.25 -3.06
CA ALA A 41 -9.78 8.34 -2.17
C ALA A 41 -9.76 9.67 -2.91
N THR A 42 -10.05 10.74 -2.16
CA THR A 42 -9.89 12.13 -2.62
C THR A 42 -8.81 12.85 -1.86
N HIS A 43 -8.46 12.36 -0.66
CA HIS A 43 -7.49 12.95 0.22
C HIS A 43 -6.54 11.87 0.76
N VAL A 44 -5.25 12.21 0.81
CA VAL A 44 -4.21 11.41 1.46
C VAL A 44 -3.44 12.31 2.40
N ASN A 45 -3.39 11.96 3.68
CA ASN A 45 -2.63 12.66 4.69
C ASN A 45 -1.42 11.82 5.10
N ILE A 46 -0.23 12.39 4.97
CA ILE A 46 1.04 11.78 5.32
C ILE A 46 1.54 12.48 6.59
N VAL A 47 1.98 11.73 7.58
CA VAL A 47 2.55 12.26 8.82
C VAL A 47 3.91 11.64 9.03
N ASN A 48 4.90 12.51 9.20
CA ASN A 48 6.25 12.12 9.59
C ASN A 48 6.40 12.31 11.11
N LYS A 49 6.61 11.23 11.86
CA LYS A 49 6.74 11.32 13.32
C LYS A 49 7.61 10.20 13.88
N ASP A 50 8.59 10.57 14.72
CA ASP A 50 9.43 9.63 15.48
C ASP A 50 10.11 8.53 14.62
N GLY A 51 10.48 8.85 13.37
CA GLY A 51 11.08 7.90 12.42
C GLY A 51 10.08 6.97 11.72
N PHE A 52 8.79 7.24 11.87
CA PHE A 52 7.71 6.55 11.18
C PHE A 52 7.00 7.47 10.18
N ILE A 53 6.57 6.85 9.09
CA ILE A 53 5.63 7.42 8.13
C ILE A 53 4.27 6.81 8.41
N THR A 54 3.27 7.68 8.59
CA THR A 54 1.85 7.28 8.64
C THR A 54 1.15 7.87 7.42
N VAL A 55 0.61 7.02 6.55
CA VAL A 55 -0.21 7.45 5.41
C VAL A 55 -1.66 7.09 5.69
N CYS A 56 -2.55 8.07 5.63
CA CYS A 56 -3.99 7.90 5.82
C CYS A 56 -4.74 8.36 4.57
N ASP A 57 -5.47 7.46 3.91
CA ASP A 57 -6.41 7.85 2.85
C ASP A 57 -7.87 7.76 3.32
N ASN A 58 -8.76 8.43 2.59
CA ASN A 58 -10.19 8.43 2.88
C ASN A 58 -11.01 7.60 1.88
N GLY A 59 -10.38 6.61 1.23
CA GLY A 59 -11.02 5.74 0.24
C GLY A 59 -12.00 4.74 0.85
N SER A 60 -12.36 3.73 0.07
CA SER A 60 -13.23 2.62 0.49
C SER A 60 -12.60 1.73 1.56
N GLY A 61 -11.27 1.72 1.66
CA GLY A 61 -10.54 0.79 2.52
C GLY A 61 -10.33 -0.59 1.88
N ILE A 62 -10.03 -1.58 2.71
CA ILE A 62 -9.64 -2.94 2.31
C ILE A 62 -10.66 -3.95 2.86
N ASP A 63 -11.40 -4.59 1.94
CA ASP A 63 -12.38 -5.62 2.26
C ASP A 63 -11.75 -7.03 2.34
N ASP A 64 -10.75 -7.31 1.51
CA ASP A 64 -10.03 -8.58 1.50
C ASP A 64 -8.54 -8.34 1.77
N PHE A 65 -8.11 -8.62 3.00
CA PHE A 65 -6.73 -8.44 3.42
C PHE A 65 -5.79 -9.44 2.75
N SER A 66 -6.29 -10.57 2.25
CA SER A 66 -5.45 -11.56 1.55
C SER A 66 -4.86 -11.02 0.25
N LYS A 67 -5.54 -10.06 -0.39
CA LYS A 67 -5.06 -9.37 -1.59
C LYS A 67 -3.80 -8.53 -1.33
N LEU A 68 -3.58 -8.05 -0.10
CA LEU A 68 -2.42 -7.23 0.25
C LEU A 68 -1.10 -7.99 0.07
N LEU A 69 -1.13 -9.30 0.30
CA LEU A 69 0.04 -10.17 0.23
C LEU A 69 0.07 -11.00 -1.06
N ASN A 70 -0.68 -10.61 -2.09
CA ASN A 70 -0.66 -11.29 -3.38
C ASN A 70 0.11 -10.48 -4.44
N LEU A 71 1.40 -10.79 -4.56
CA LEU A 71 2.31 -10.07 -5.45
C LEU A 71 1.98 -10.39 -6.92
N GLY A 72 1.67 -9.35 -7.70
CA GLY A 72 1.36 -9.48 -9.12
C GLY A 72 -0.07 -9.90 -9.45
N ASP A 73 -0.99 -9.96 -8.48
CA ASP A 73 -2.40 -10.35 -8.70
C ASP A 73 -3.41 -9.22 -8.46
N SER A 74 -2.94 -7.99 -8.21
CA SER A 74 -3.82 -6.84 -7.96
C SER A 74 -4.72 -6.56 -9.15
N ASP A 75 -6.00 -6.97 -9.05
CA ASP A 75 -7.15 -6.71 -9.95
C ASP A 75 -6.80 -5.92 -11.23
N TRP A 76 -6.17 -6.62 -12.17
CA TRP A 76 -5.70 -6.12 -13.46
C TRP A 76 -6.83 -6.11 -14.48
N ASP A 77 -7.88 -5.33 -14.22
CA ASP A 77 -8.87 -5.08 -15.27
C ASP A 77 -8.20 -4.27 -16.38
N ASP A 78 -8.35 -4.67 -17.65
CA ASP A 78 -7.65 -4.09 -18.81
C ASP A 78 -7.89 -2.55 -18.93
N SER A 79 -8.96 -2.06 -18.30
CA SER A 79 -9.31 -0.64 -18.18
C SER A 79 -8.38 0.15 -17.23
N MET A 80 -7.84 -0.48 -16.18
CA MET A 80 -6.94 0.15 -15.19
C MET A 80 -5.48 0.20 -15.67
N GLU A 81 -5.03 -0.80 -16.44
CA GLU A 81 -3.65 -0.79 -16.97
C GLU A 81 -3.38 0.42 -17.87
N GLN A 82 -4.37 0.85 -18.66
CA GLN A 82 -4.21 1.96 -19.60
C GLN A 82 -4.21 3.34 -18.92
N SER A 83 -4.78 3.47 -17.72
CA SER A 83 -4.91 4.77 -17.04
C SER A 83 -3.81 5.06 -16.02
N GLU A 84 -3.21 4.03 -15.42
CA GLU A 84 -2.24 4.22 -14.32
C GLU A 84 -0.88 3.51 -14.50
N ASP A 85 -0.76 2.59 -15.47
CA ASP A 85 0.41 1.73 -15.73
C ASP A 85 1.16 1.24 -14.46
N PRO A 86 0.48 0.57 -13.50
CA PRO A 86 1.12 0.16 -12.25
C PRO A 86 2.30 -0.78 -12.44
N ALA A 87 3.25 -0.71 -11.50
CA ALA A 87 4.35 -1.67 -11.41
C ALA A 87 3.86 -3.07 -10.99
N GLY A 88 2.72 -3.14 -10.28
CA GLY A 88 2.11 -4.41 -9.87
C GLY A 88 2.65 -5.00 -8.57
N VAL A 89 3.36 -4.18 -7.80
CA VAL A 89 3.90 -4.57 -6.49
C VAL A 89 2.91 -4.28 -5.36
N GLY A 90 2.02 -3.30 -5.50
CA GLY A 90 1.13 -2.88 -4.43
C GLY A 90 1.90 -2.53 -3.17
N VAL A 91 1.44 -3.01 -2.02
CA VAL A 91 2.11 -2.76 -0.74
C VAL A 91 3.50 -3.43 -0.63
N PHE A 92 3.89 -4.33 -1.54
CA PHE A 92 5.25 -4.89 -1.56
C PHE A 92 6.32 -3.85 -1.88
N CYS A 93 5.97 -2.65 -2.38
CA CYS A 93 6.93 -1.53 -2.48
C CYS A 93 7.55 -1.16 -1.12
N LEU A 94 6.92 -1.53 0.00
CA LEU A 94 7.40 -1.28 1.36
C LEU A 94 8.30 -2.40 1.91
N ALA A 95 8.34 -3.58 1.30
CA ALA A 95 9.19 -4.67 1.78
C ALA A 95 10.68 -4.25 1.80
N PRO A 96 11.49 -4.74 2.77
CA PRO A 96 11.13 -5.66 3.86
C PRO A 96 10.66 -4.94 5.14
N ARG A 97 10.22 -3.68 5.07
CA ARG A 97 9.85 -2.89 6.27
C ARG A 97 8.74 -3.57 7.04
N GLU A 98 8.80 -3.47 8.37
CA GLU A 98 7.63 -3.77 9.20
C GLU A 98 6.52 -2.75 8.90
N LEU A 99 5.36 -3.26 8.50
CA LEU A 99 4.23 -2.47 8.03
C LEU A 99 2.98 -2.84 8.81
N THR A 100 2.37 -1.88 9.48
CA THR A 100 1.03 -2.02 10.04
C THR A 100 0.01 -1.39 9.08
N ILE A 101 -1.03 -2.14 8.76
CA ILE A 101 -2.14 -1.69 7.92
C ILE A 101 -3.42 -1.74 8.75
N LEU A 102 -4.19 -0.65 8.75
CA LEU A 102 -5.51 -0.60 9.36
C LEU A 102 -6.54 -0.19 8.30
N SER A 103 -7.69 -0.86 8.30
CA SER A 103 -8.82 -0.48 7.45
C SER A 103 -10.12 -1.07 8.00
N GLY A 104 -11.17 -0.25 8.04
CA GLY A 104 -12.41 -0.60 8.73
C GLY A 104 -12.14 -0.92 10.20
N SER A 105 -12.67 -2.04 10.69
CA SER A 105 -12.43 -2.54 12.05
C SER A 105 -11.33 -3.60 12.10
N ARG A 106 -10.43 -3.66 11.11
CA ARG A 106 -9.37 -4.68 11.02
C ARG A 106 -8.00 -4.06 10.91
N LYS A 107 -6.99 -4.82 11.36
CA LYS A 107 -5.59 -4.49 11.19
C LYS A 107 -4.74 -5.73 10.95
N VAL A 108 -3.61 -5.56 10.27
CA VAL A 108 -2.57 -6.58 10.11
C VAL A 108 -1.20 -5.94 10.29
N CYS A 109 -0.25 -6.70 10.86
CA CYS A 109 1.16 -6.33 10.89
C CYS A 109 1.94 -7.29 9.98
N ILE A 110 2.65 -6.75 9.01
CA ILE A 110 3.46 -7.49 8.06
C ILE A 110 4.92 -7.29 8.46
N THR A 111 5.52 -8.36 8.97
CA THR A 111 6.94 -8.44 9.35
C THR A 111 7.79 -8.98 8.21
N GLU A 112 9.11 -8.99 8.39
CA GLU A 112 10.06 -9.58 7.43
C GLU A 112 9.70 -11.03 7.05
N SER A 113 9.30 -11.84 8.02
CA SER A 113 8.89 -13.23 7.77
C SER A 113 7.58 -13.32 7.00
N ALA A 114 6.65 -12.40 7.22
CA ALA A 114 5.37 -12.37 6.50
C ALA A 114 5.56 -12.02 5.02
N TRP A 115 6.45 -11.07 4.70
CA TRP A 115 6.83 -10.74 3.31
C TRP A 115 7.38 -11.95 2.55
N THR A 116 8.00 -12.90 3.26
CA THR A 116 8.64 -14.09 2.70
C THR A 116 7.78 -15.36 2.78
N GLY A 117 6.50 -15.21 3.10
CA GLY A 117 5.50 -16.29 3.02
C GLY A 117 5.11 -16.91 4.36
N GLN A 118 5.66 -16.47 5.49
CA GLN A 118 5.09 -16.88 6.77
C GLN A 118 3.68 -16.31 6.94
N PRO A 119 2.73 -17.07 7.50
CA PRO A 119 1.39 -16.56 7.75
C PRO A 119 1.41 -15.41 8.76
N THR A 120 0.58 -14.39 8.55
CA THR A 120 0.31 -13.31 9.50
C THR A 120 -1.19 -13.17 9.75
N GLU A 121 -1.55 -12.76 10.96
CA GLU A 121 -2.94 -12.70 11.40
C GLU A 121 -3.55 -11.33 11.17
N VAL A 122 -4.75 -11.32 10.60
CA VAL A 122 -5.62 -10.16 10.56
C VAL A 122 -6.46 -10.17 11.84
N VAL A 123 -6.31 -9.12 12.63
CA VAL A 123 -6.97 -9.00 13.94
C VAL A 123 -7.97 -7.85 13.94
N GLN A 124 -8.88 -7.86 14.91
CA GLN A 124 -9.78 -6.73 15.11
C GLN A 124 -9.00 -5.50 15.56
N ASN A 125 -9.37 -4.36 14.99
CA ASN A 125 -8.98 -3.04 15.46
C ASN A 125 -10.07 -2.52 16.39
N GLY A 126 -9.67 -1.91 17.51
CA GLY A 126 -10.62 -1.39 18.50
C GLY A 126 -11.47 -0.24 17.98
N ASP A 127 -10.96 0.50 17.00
CA ASP A 127 -11.61 1.65 16.39
C ASP A 127 -11.91 1.40 14.90
N PHE A 128 -12.94 2.06 14.40
CA PHE A 128 -13.24 2.04 12.96
C PHE A 128 -12.38 3.07 12.22
N VAL A 129 -11.66 2.61 11.19
CA VAL A 129 -10.87 3.43 10.27
C VAL A 129 -11.62 3.58 8.95
N LYS A 130 -11.97 4.81 8.58
CA LYS A 130 -12.44 5.13 7.22
C LYS A 130 -11.24 5.18 6.28
N GLY A 131 -11.28 4.42 5.18
CA GLY A 131 -10.16 4.29 4.24
C GLY A 131 -9.07 3.35 4.74
N THR A 132 -7.82 3.69 4.45
CA THR A 132 -6.66 2.88 4.83
C THR A 132 -5.62 3.71 5.59
N ILE A 133 -5.03 3.13 6.62
CA ILE A 133 -3.86 3.67 7.32
C ILE A 133 -2.69 2.70 7.14
N LEU A 134 -1.55 3.23 6.69
CA LEU A 134 -0.27 2.52 6.60
C LEU A 134 0.71 3.14 7.58
N ILE A 135 1.39 2.32 8.39
CA ILE A 135 2.39 2.77 9.36
C ILE A 135 3.65 1.93 9.20
N PHE A 136 4.78 2.57 8.90
CA PHE A 136 6.06 1.89 8.68
C PHE A 136 7.24 2.83 8.97
N LYS A 137 8.42 2.27 9.20
CA LYS A 137 9.66 3.05 9.32
C LYS A 137 10.20 3.41 7.95
N ASP A 138 10.57 4.68 7.77
CA ASP A 138 11.28 5.15 6.58
C ASP A 138 11.98 6.48 6.87
N ASP A 139 12.81 6.94 5.93
CA ASP A 139 13.29 8.31 5.92
C ASP A 139 12.13 9.30 5.74
N LEU A 140 12.35 10.57 6.12
CA LEU A 140 11.35 11.63 6.01
C LEU A 140 10.82 11.79 4.57
N TRP A 141 9.50 11.72 4.41
CA TRP A 141 8.84 12.04 3.15
C TRP A 141 8.62 13.55 3.10
N LYS A 142 9.42 14.25 2.29
CA LYS A 142 9.37 15.71 2.17
C LYS A 142 8.19 16.15 1.32
N PHE A 143 7.55 17.25 1.72
CA PHE A 143 6.45 17.87 0.97
C PHE A 143 6.79 18.07 -0.52
N ASP A 144 7.91 18.70 -0.86
CA ASP A 144 8.30 18.95 -2.25
C ASP A 144 8.44 17.66 -3.10
N THR A 145 8.83 16.55 -2.48
CA THR A 145 8.94 15.26 -3.19
C THR A 145 7.56 14.67 -3.40
N VAL A 146 6.72 14.65 -2.36
CA VAL A 146 5.36 14.11 -2.42
C VAL A 146 4.48 14.92 -3.36
N GLU A 147 4.52 16.25 -3.26
CA GLU A 147 3.72 17.17 -4.09
C GLU A 147 3.99 16.92 -5.57
N LYS A 148 5.27 16.85 -5.98
CA LYS A 148 5.67 16.57 -7.38
C LYS A 148 5.08 15.28 -7.92
N LEU A 149 5.00 14.24 -7.09
CA LEU A 149 4.46 12.92 -7.46
C LEU A 149 2.92 12.90 -7.41
N ALA A 150 2.32 13.76 -6.61
CA ALA A 150 0.87 13.90 -6.48
C ALA A 150 0.23 14.77 -7.57
N VAL A 151 0.99 15.60 -8.30
CA VAL A 151 0.47 16.57 -9.31
C VAL A 151 -0.55 15.95 -10.28
N PHE A 152 -0.33 14.72 -10.72
CA PHE A 152 -1.20 14.04 -11.69
C PHE A 152 -2.08 12.96 -11.07
N SER A 153 -2.11 12.89 -9.73
CA SER A 153 -2.88 11.87 -9.03
C SER A 153 -4.38 12.19 -8.95
N GLY A 154 -4.77 13.47 -9.03
CA GLY A 154 -6.13 13.90 -8.72
C GLY A 154 -6.48 13.85 -7.22
N LEU A 155 -5.51 13.49 -6.37
CA LEU A 155 -5.65 13.46 -4.93
C LEU A 155 -5.20 14.79 -4.33
N ILE A 156 -5.86 15.22 -3.26
CA ILE A 156 -5.36 16.26 -2.37
C ILE A 156 -4.43 15.57 -1.38
N VAL A 157 -3.13 15.89 -1.43
CA VAL A 157 -2.12 15.26 -0.58
C VAL A 157 -1.53 16.28 0.41
N THR A 158 -1.51 15.93 1.69
CA THR A 158 -0.89 16.71 2.77
C THR A 158 0.24 15.92 3.42
N VAL A 159 1.28 16.61 3.91
CA VAL A 159 2.49 16.05 4.53
C VAL A 159 2.84 16.80 5.80
#